data_AF-A0A966ELR3-F1
#
_entry.id   AF-A0A966ELR3-F1
#
_cell.length_a   1.000
_cell.length_b   1.000
_cell.length_c   1.000
_cell.angle_alpha   90.00
_cell.angle_beta   90.00
_cell.angle_gamma   90.00
#
_symmetry.space_group_name_H-M   'P 1'
#
loop_
_entity.id
_entity.type
_entity.pdbx_description
1 polymer ?
#
loop_
_entity_poly.entity_id
_entity_poly.type
_entity_poly.pdbx_seq_one_letter_code
_entity_poly.pdbx_strand_id
1 'polypeptide(L)' 'CVYGPDASGWDDVDELELATLSWVHWFNEQRLHSHCADIPPAEFEQAFYAAQQASPSGVGNQ' A
#
# COMPACT_ATOMS: atom_id res chain seq x y z
N CYS A 1 19.10 -2.17 -19.84
CA CYS A 1 19.07 -3.12 -18.73
C CYS A 1 20.24 -2.77 -17.82
N VAL A 2 19.98 -2.53 -16.53
CA VAL A 2 21.02 -2.31 -15.51
C VAL A 2 21.51 -3.72 -15.19
N TYR A 3 22.67 -4.21 -15.63
CA TYR A 3 23.99 -4.05 -15.00
C TYR A 3 25.12 -4.70 -15.84
N GLY A 4 26.37 -4.43 -15.44
CA GLY A 4 27.60 -5.11 -15.89
C GLY A 4 27.90 -6.43 -15.13
N PRO A 5 29.11 -7.01 -15.30
CA PRO A 5 29.37 -8.46 -15.31
C PRO A 5 29.20 -9.24 -13.98
N ASP A 6 28.84 -8.58 -12.88
CA ASP A 6 28.82 -9.20 -11.53
C ASP A 6 27.43 -9.12 -10.84
N ALA A 7 26.36 -8.85 -11.58
CA ALA A 7 25.10 -8.44 -10.96
C ALA A 7 24.23 -9.58 -10.41
N SER A 8 24.07 -9.62 -9.08
CA SER A 8 22.91 -10.24 -8.41
C SER A 8 21.74 -9.24 -8.37
N GLY A 9 21.15 -8.98 -9.54
CA GLY A 9 20.06 -8.01 -9.73
C GLY A 9 18.91 -8.61 -10.53
N TRP A 10 17.87 -7.81 -10.76
CA TRP A 10 16.74 -8.17 -11.61
C TRP A 10 17.19 -8.21 -13.08
N ASP A 11 16.77 -9.24 -13.81
CA ASP A 11 17.19 -9.51 -15.20
C ASP A 11 16.63 -8.46 -16.17
N ASP A 12 15.44 -7.95 -15.89
CA ASP A 12 14.79 -6.87 -16.64
C ASP A 12 13.88 -5.99 -15.76
N VAL A 13 13.24 -5.00 -16.41
CA VAL A 13 12.34 -4.05 -15.73
C VAL A 13 11.06 -4.71 -15.28
N ASP A 14 10.54 -5.69 -16.03
CA ASP A 14 9.30 -6.39 -15.72
C ASP A 14 9.46 -7.20 -14.41
N GLU A 15 10.63 -7.81 -14.20
CA GLU A 15 10.94 -8.54 -12.96
C GLU A 15 11.00 -7.60 -11.75
N LEU A 16 11.65 -6.44 -11.90
CA LEU A 16 11.70 -5.40 -10.87
C LEU A 16 10.30 -4.84 -10.56
N GLU A 17 9.49 -4.60 -11.59
CA GLU A 17 8.10 -4.15 -11.45
C GLU A 17 7.26 -5.19 -10.71
N LEU A 18 7.37 -6.47 -11.08
CA LEU A 18 6.64 -7.56 -10.42
C LEU A 18 7.05 -7.69 -8.94
N ALA A 19 8.35 -7.60 -8.64
CA ALA A 19 8.84 -7.64 -7.27
C ALA A 19 8.31 -6.47 -6.45
N THR A 20 8.28 -5.27 -7.04
CA THR A 20 7.74 -4.06 -6.40
C THR A 20 6.24 -4.18 -6.15
N LEU A 21 5.47 -4.62 -7.14
CA LEU A 21 4.02 -4.83 -7.00
C LEU A 21 3.70 -5.90 -5.94
N SER A 22 4.47 -6.98 -5.91
CA SER A 22 4.32 -8.04 -4.93
C SER A 22 4.59 -7.54 -3.51
N TRP A 23 5.64 -6.73 -3.33
CA TRP A 23 5.96 -6.11 -2.05
C TRP A 23 4.87 -5.14 -1.60
N VAL A 24 4.38 -4.27 -2.49
CA VAL A 24 3.29 -3.32 -2.20
C VAL A 24 2.02 -4.07 -1.79
N HIS A 25 1.66 -5.12 -2.52
CA HIS A 25 0.50 -5.93 -2.21
C HIS A 25 0.62 -6.57 -0.81
N TRP A 26 1.74 -7.21 -0.51
CA TRP A 26 1.98 -7.79 0.81
C TRP A 26 1.91 -6.74 1.91
N PHE A 27 2.52 -5.56 1.70
CA PHE A 27 2.53 -4.49 2.68
C PHE A 27 1.12 -3.99 2.99
N ASN A 28 0.27 -3.80 1.98
CA ASN A 28 -1.06 -3.23 2.17
C ASN A 28 -2.09 -4.25 2.67
N GLU A 29 -2.03 -5.49 2.19
CA GLU A 29 -3.09 -6.48 2.38
C GLU A 29 -2.79 -7.52 3.46
N GLN A 30 -1.51 -7.76 3.76
CA GLN A 30 -1.10 -8.90 4.59
C GLN A 30 -0.25 -8.51 5.80
N ARG A 31 0.50 -7.41 5.72
CA ARG A 31 1.39 -6.98 6.81
C ARG A 31 0.58 -6.38 7.95
N LEU A 32 0.62 -7.02 9.12
CA LEU A 32 0.09 -6.44 10.35
C LEU A 32 0.99 -5.28 10.83
N HIS A 33 0.37 -4.16 11.20
CA HIS A 33 1.09 -2.97 11.62
C HIS A 33 0.55 -2.43 12.95
N SER A 34 1.40 -2.38 13.98
CA SER A 34 1.00 -1.92 15.33
C SER A 34 0.43 -0.51 15.39
N HIS A 35 0.95 0.41 14.58
CA HIS A 35 0.38 1.76 14.43
C HIS A 35 -1.03 1.76 13.83
N CYS A 36 -1.35 0.75 13.02
CA CYS A 36 -2.68 0.51 12.49
C CYS A 36 -3.52 -0.38 13.43
N ALA A 37 -3.19 -0.48 14.72
CA ALA A 37 -3.84 -1.39 15.67
C ALA A 37 -3.74 -2.89 15.30
N ASP A 38 -2.58 -3.28 14.74
CA ASP A 38 -2.26 -4.65 14.36
C ASP A 38 -3.20 -5.26 13.29
N ILE A 39 -3.78 -4.42 12.44
CA ILE A 39 -4.48 -4.83 11.20
C ILE A 39 -3.70 -4.38 9.95
N PRO A 40 -4.00 -4.94 8.76
CA PRO A 40 -3.41 -4.48 7.51
C PRO A 40 -3.72 -3.01 7.22
N PRO A 41 -2.79 -2.27 6.58
CA PRO A 41 -3.01 -0.88 6.18
C PRO A 41 -4.29 -0.67 5.37
N ALA A 42 -4.61 -1.56 4.43
CA ALA A 42 -5.80 -1.43 3.58
C ALA A 42 -7.11 -1.45 4.41
N GLU A 43 -7.20 -2.33 5.41
CA GLU A 43 -8.36 -2.40 6.30
C GLU A 43 -8.48 -1.14 7.17
N PHE A 44 -7.34 -0.64 7.67
CA PHE A 44 -7.31 0.58 8.46
C PHE A 44 -7.80 1.80 7.66
N GLU A 45 -7.31 1.95 6.43
CA GLU A 45 -7.75 3.03 5.52
C GLU A 45 -9.22 2.90 5.15
N GLN A 46 -9.70 1.68 4.86
CA GLN A 46 -11.11 1.43 4.56
C GLN A 46 -12.02 1.89 5.71
N ALA A 47 -11.67 1.56 6.95
CA ALA A 47 -12.42 2.00 8.13
C ALA A 47 -12.40 3.51 8.28
N PHE A 48 -11.25 4.15 8.07
CA PHE A 48 -11.10 5.60 8.13
C PHE A 48 -11.98 6.33 7.11
N TYR A 49 -11.95 5.89 5.85
CA TYR A 49 -12.75 6.52 4.79
C TYR A 49 -14.25 6.27 4.97
N ALA A 50 -14.65 5.08 5.43
CA ALA A 50 -16.05 4.81 5.76
C ALA A 50 -16.57 5.77 6.84
N ALA A 51 -15.78 6.03 7.89
CA ALA A 51 -16.13 6.99 8.94
C ALA A 51 -16.20 8.44 8.43
N GLN A 52 -15.29 8.82 7.52
CA GLN A 52 -15.29 10.16 6.93
C GLN A 52 -16.49 10.38 5.99
N GLN A 53 -16.92 9.36 5.24
CA GLN A 53 -18.11 9.42 4.40
C GLN A 53 -19.42 9.45 5.21
N ALA A 54 -19.45 8.78 6.37
CA ALA A 54 -20.58 8.81 7.29
C ALA A 54 -20.70 10.13 8.08
N SER A 55 -19.63 10.92 8.12
CA SER A 55 -19.64 12.27 8.68
C SER A 55 -20.33 13.20 7.68
N PRO A 56 -21.47 13.82 8.00
CA PRO A 56 -22.08 14.78 7.09
C PRO A 56 -21.12 15.96 6.96
N SER A 57 -20.43 16.04 5.82
CA SER A 57 -19.84 17.26 5.31
C SER A 57 -20.97 18.25 5.03
N GLY A 58 -21.52 18.83 6.10
CA GLY A 58 -22.83 19.47 6.08
C GLY A 58 -23.04 20.34 7.32
N VAL A 59 -22.09 21.23 7.61
CA VAL A 59 -22.41 22.49 8.30
C VAL A 59 -21.82 23.63 7.47
N GLY A 60 -22.24 23.69 6.20
CA GLY A 60 -22.23 24.92 5.43
C GLY A 60 -23.55 25.62 5.71
N ASN A 61 -23.51 26.64 6.57
CA ASN A 61 -24.68 27.46 6.92
C ASN A 61 -25.30 28.04 5.63
N GLN A 62 -26.60 27.79 5.45
CA GLN A 62 -27.44 28.54 4.51
C GLN A 62 -27.58 30.00 4.94
#